data_AF-A0A554K5J3-F1
#
_entry.id   AF-A0A554K5J3-F1
#
_cell.length_a   1.000
_cell.length_b   1.000
_cell.length_c   1.000
_cell.angle_alpha   90.00
_cell.angle_beta   90.00
_cell.angle_gamma   90.00
#
_symmetry.space_group_name_H-M   'P 1'
#
loop_
_entity.id
_entity.type
_entity.pdbx_description
1 polymer ?
#
loop_
_entity_poly.entity_id
_entity_poly.type
_entity_poly.pdbx_seq_one_letter_code
_entity_poly.pdbx_strand_id
1 'polypeptide(L)'
;MLSSAGRSARRTVGGVLFFALTAWTLAAVVPALALSLGGVGIRPARPKPPDVGWFIYQLKPGESTTDAVLVSNETAVEQMLQLAAVDYEPTDIGAFGLKGSTDPQTDIGKWVQLSTTTFSLPPGKVREVDFTLTIPLDADVGEHAGAIVVQPTAVARSSQVSGAYITTRVGARIYNTVPGELVRKIKLLGFLMHEDKKTQHYEFVVQGKNEGNVSVSPRLRLHLNGWGLVKVPPVGDAELADFPGFALFGFQRFLPKELSNNWQLARGATVETYFRWRKPWLGRFSAYLTLEYERKTGEPEVIRSETFKFMVLPWPATGYFLGAMALLLALITVWIVWRRIKFSGRGWQKYTVKAGDTLTVVAARCRLSWKHLAKVNKLKKPYVISAGDSILVPPGTKLATEKPGEKPAGKEDSPAMAEKIPAVKRPRVPRWVTLTAIGVVSAFLVALAGFLLFRSMVQPPEGNPPLTPTPQESPKENLPPAQPATSTPSVPAAATTTPAVGALAKDAMIVSVLNGSGIAGLAGAVVDELRAAGYRELSAGNADAFSYEGATIRYRPGLRGAAEDVQTVLRVRYEKFTLEEKAMTTTTDVVIILGKPVTP
;
A
#
# COMPACT_ATOMS: atom_id res chain seq x y z
N MET A 1 26.07 -66.42 63.19
CA MET A 1 24.63 -66.48 63.52
C MET A 1 23.86 -66.67 62.22
N LEU A 2 23.28 -67.87 62.08
CA LEU A 2 22.05 -68.26 61.37
C LEU A 2 21.48 -67.28 60.33
N SER A 3 21.43 -67.65 59.03
CA SER A 3 20.32 -68.41 58.38
C SER A 3 19.11 -67.50 58.12
N SER A 4 18.49 -67.40 56.94
CA SER A 4 18.06 -68.42 55.95
C SER A 4 17.81 -67.71 54.60
N ALA A 5 18.19 -68.21 53.42
CA ALA A 5 17.82 -69.47 52.76
C ALA A 5 16.37 -69.52 52.24
N GLY A 6 16.24 -69.71 50.91
CA GLY A 6 15.00 -70.07 50.21
C GLY A 6 15.07 -69.68 48.73
N ARG A 7 15.85 -70.35 47.88
CA ARG A 7 15.47 -71.56 47.08
C ARG A 7 14.15 -71.36 46.33
N SER A 8 13.98 -71.68 45.05
CA SER A 8 14.78 -72.44 44.08
C SER A 8 13.96 -72.54 42.78
N ALA A 9 14.63 -72.70 41.63
CA ALA A 9 14.36 -73.70 40.57
C ALA A 9 12.92 -73.78 39.97
N ARG A 10 12.67 -73.99 38.67
CA ARG A 10 13.35 -74.80 37.64
C ARG A 10 12.53 -74.62 36.34
N ARG A 11 13.24 -74.67 35.20
CA ARG A 11 12.90 -75.28 33.88
C ARG A 11 11.42 -75.57 33.52
N THR A 12 10.98 -75.11 32.34
CA THR A 12 10.64 -75.88 31.10
C THR A 12 10.05 -74.93 30.04
N VAL A 13 10.67 -74.77 28.87
CA VAL A 13 10.35 -75.42 27.56
C VAL A 13 8.90 -75.24 27.10
N GLY A 14 8.71 -74.59 25.95
CA GLY A 14 7.65 -74.94 25.00
C GLY A 14 6.79 -73.79 24.47
N GLY A 15 7.05 -73.38 23.23
CA GLY A 15 5.99 -73.33 22.22
C GLY A 15 5.40 -71.96 21.83
N VAL A 16 5.81 -71.51 20.64
CA VAL A 16 4.97 -70.97 19.53
C VAL A 16 4.00 -69.82 19.84
N LEU A 17 4.24 -68.63 19.30
CA LEU A 17 3.43 -68.01 18.20
C LEU A 17 3.78 -66.52 18.00
N PHE A 18 4.11 -66.20 16.75
CA PHE A 18 3.72 -65.01 15.97
C PHE A 18 4.44 -63.65 16.10
N PHE A 19 4.85 -63.19 14.90
CA PHE A 19 5.28 -61.86 14.44
C PHE A 19 6.72 -61.40 14.66
N ALA A 20 7.62 -61.97 13.83
CA ALA A 20 8.66 -61.17 13.20
C ALA A 20 8.03 -60.33 12.08
N LEU A 21 7.89 -59.01 12.28
CA LEU A 21 7.66 -58.08 11.17
C LEU A 21 9.00 -57.40 10.83
N THR A 22 9.54 -57.81 9.69
CA THR A 22 10.66 -57.22 8.98
C THR A 22 10.37 -55.76 8.64
N ALA A 23 11.08 -54.82 9.26
CA ALA A 23 11.15 -53.44 8.77
C ALA A 23 12.14 -53.38 7.60
N TRP A 24 11.65 -53.71 6.40
CA TRP A 24 12.26 -53.29 5.14
C TRP A 24 12.16 -51.76 5.07
N THR A 25 13.27 -51.06 5.31
CA THR A 25 13.40 -49.65 4.97
C THR A 25 13.53 -49.51 3.46
N LEU A 26 12.39 -49.41 2.78
CA LEU A 26 12.34 -48.84 1.44
C LEU A 26 12.81 -47.38 1.56
N ALA A 27 14.02 -47.09 1.10
CA ALA A 27 14.44 -45.74 0.79
C ALA A 27 13.51 -45.21 -0.30
N ALA A 28 12.47 -44.47 0.09
CA ALA A 28 11.65 -43.71 -0.84
C ALA A 28 12.55 -42.64 -1.47
N VAL A 29 12.99 -42.89 -2.70
CA VAL A 29 13.55 -41.87 -3.58
C VAL A 29 12.43 -40.85 -3.81
N VAL A 30 12.47 -39.73 -3.09
CA VAL A 30 11.56 -38.61 -3.34
C VAL A 30 11.91 -38.07 -4.74
N PRO A 31 11.01 -38.13 -5.73
CA PRO A 31 11.28 -37.54 -7.03
C PRO A 31 11.38 -36.03 -6.86
N ALA A 32 12.44 -35.42 -7.38
CA ALA A 32 12.52 -33.97 -7.51
C ALA A 32 11.28 -33.47 -8.28
N LEU A 33 10.49 -32.62 -7.63
CA LEU A 33 9.25 -32.05 -8.20
C LEU A 33 9.56 -31.36 -9.52
N ALA A 34 8.86 -31.77 -10.58
CA ALA A 34 8.89 -31.07 -11.86
C ALA A 34 8.24 -29.69 -11.70
N LEU A 35 8.84 -28.66 -12.29
CA LEU A 35 8.13 -27.40 -12.53
C LEU A 35 7.13 -27.66 -13.65
N SER A 36 5.83 -27.67 -13.35
CA SER A 36 4.78 -27.74 -14.37
C SER A 36 3.95 -26.44 -14.38
N LEU A 37 3.88 -25.82 -15.55
CA LEU A 37 3.11 -24.61 -15.83
C LEU A 37 2.41 -24.85 -17.17
N GLY A 38 1.08 -24.92 -17.16
CA GLY A 38 0.29 -25.33 -18.33
C GLY A 38 0.28 -26.85 -18.58
N GLY A 39 0.56 -27.66 -17.56
CA GLY A 39 0.50 -29.12 -17.61
C GLY A 39 1.60 -29.79 -18.44
N VAL A 40 2.63 -29.06 -18.85
CA VAL A 40 3.86 -29.61 -19.42
C VAL A 40 5.01 -29.25 -18.48
N GLY A 41 5.90 -30.20 -18.20
CA GLY A 41 7.04 -30.02 -17.31
C GLY A 41 8.37 -30.39 -17.99
N ILE A 42 9.45 -29.80 -17.49
CA ILE A 42 10.82 -30.15 -17.87
C ILE A 42 11.74 -30.08 -16.66
N ARG A 43 12.67 -31.03 -16.54
CA ARG A 43 13.68 -31.08 -15.48
C ARG A 43 14.91 -31.85 -15.92
N PRO A 44 16.04 -31.77 -15.19
CA PRO A 44 17.15 -32.70 -15.39
C PRO A 44 16.71 -34.16 -15.26
N ALA A 45 17.12 -35.01 -16.21
CA ALA A 45 16.87 -36.44 -16.15
C ALA A 45 17.75 -37.13 -15.10
N ARG A 46 18.98 -36.63 -14.92
CA ARG A 46 20.00 -37.21 -14.05
C ARG A 46 20.49 -36.15 -13.03
N PRO A 47 19.66 -35.72 -12.08
CA PRO A 47 20.01 -34.67 -11.13
C PRO A 47 21.22 -35.08 -10.28
N LYS A 48 22.20 -34.18 -10.16
CA LYS A 48 23.42 -34.39 -9.36
C LYS A 48 23.39 -33.47 -8.13
N PRO A 49 23.69 -33.97 -6.91
CA PRO A 49 23.85 -33.09 -5.75
C PRO A 49 24.94 -32.02 -6.00
N PRO A 50 24.82 -30.82 -5.40
CA PRO A 50 23.83 -30.42 -4.40
C PRO A 50 22.48 -29.94 -4.96
N ASP A 51 22.37 -29.66 -6.26
CA ASP A 51 21.20 -29.00 -6.87
C ASP A 51 20.46 -29.90 -7.88
N VAL A 52 19.24 -30.30 -7.53
CA VAL A 52 18.46 -31.33 -8.26
C VAL A 52 17.58 -30.82 -9.40
N GLY A 53 17.55 -29.51 -9.68
CA GLY A 53 16.64 -28.94 -10.69
C GLY A 53 17.30 -28.21 -11.87
N TRP A 54 18.62 -28.06 -11.84
CA TRP A 54 19.38 -27.15 -12.70
C TRP A 54 20.62 -27.90 -13.23
N PHE A 55 21.09 -27.56 -14.42
CA PHE A 55 22.36 -28.08 -14.91
C PHE A 55 23.48 -27.09 -14.58
N ILE A 56 24.53 -27.57 -13.92
CA ILE A 56 25.69 -26.76 -13.53
C ILE A 56 26.95 -27.46 -14.06
N TYR A 57 27.73 -26.75 -14.86
CA TYR A 57 28.96 -27.24 -15.46
C TYR A 57 30.11 -26.25 -15.28
N GLN A 58 31.34 -26.76 -15.38
CA GLN A 58 32.59 -25.99 -15.38
C GLN A 58 33.47 -26.45 -16.55
N LEU A 59 32.93 -26.38 -17.77
CA LEU A 59 33.60 -26.83 -18.99
C LEU A 59 34.56 -25.76 -19.51
N LYS A 60 35.71 -26.20 -20.01
CA LYS A 60 36.71 -25.35 -20.66
C LYS A 60 36.36 -25.08 -22.13
N PRO A 61 36.98 -24.08 -22.78
CA PRO A 61 36.84 -23.89 -24.22
C PRO A 61 37.24 -25.16 -24.99
N GLY A 62 36.38 -25.57 -25.93
CA GLY A 62 36.54 -26.80 -26.72
C GLY A 62 36.05 -28.09 -26.05
N GLU A 63 35.64 -28.04 -24.77
CA GLU A 63 35.13 -29.19 -24.05
C GLU A 63 33.63 -29.42 -24.33
N SER A 64 33.22 -30.69 -24.36
CA SER A 64 31.84 -31.09 -24.55
C SER A 64 31.38 -32.05 -23.46
N THR A 65 30.09 -31.98 -23.10
CA THR A 65 29.43 -32.95 -22.23
C THR A 65 28.08 -33.35 -22.80
N THR A 66 27.63 -34.55 -22.47
CA THR A 66 26.30 -35.07 -22.84
C THR A 66 25.49 -35.31 -21.58
N ASP A 67 24.26 -34.82 -21.58
CA ASP A 67 23.30 -34.99 -20.48
C ASP A 67 21.88 -35.05 -21.05
N ALA A 68 20.86 -35.13 -20.20
CA ALA A 68 19.48 -35.27 -20.68
C ALA A 68 18.48 -34.48 -19.85
N VAL A 69 17.43 -34.01 -20.52
CA VAL A 69 16.23 -33.44 -19.91
C VAL A 69 15.11 -34.47 -19.91
N LEU A 70 14.33 -34.52 -18.83
CA LEU A 70 13.08 -35.27 -18.77
C LEU A 70 11.92 -34.30 -18.98
N VAL A 71 11.14 -34.55 -20.04
CA VAL A 71 9.95 -33.79 -20.39
C VAL A 71 8.71 -34.58 -19.97
N SER A 72 7.77 -33.95 -19.26
CA SER A 72 6.51 -34.55 -18.83
C SER A 72 5.32 -33.88 -19.51
N ASN A 73 4.33 -34.68 -19.92
CA ASN A 73 2.98 -34.20 -20.22
C ASN A 73 2.07 -34.62 -19.07
N GLU A 74 1.67 -33.65 -18.25
CA GLU A 74 0.76 -33.79 -17.10
C GLU A 74 -0.69 -33.45 -17.49
N THR A 75 -0.94 -33.09 -18.74
CA THR A 75 -2.31 -32.86 -19.25
C THR A 75 -3.02 -34.17 -19.56
N ALA A 76 -4.35 -34.10 -19.69
CA ALA A 76 -5.19 -35.22 -20.13
C ALA A 76 -5.20 -35.42 -21.67
N VAL A 77 -4.49 -34.59 -22.43
CA VAL A 77 -4.51 -34.57 -23.90
C VAL A 77 -3.10 -34.79 -24.44
N GLU A 78 -2.98 -35.48 -25.57
CA GLU A 78 -1.70 -35.62 -26.27
C GLU A 78 -1.18 -34.24 -26.70
N GLN A 79 0.08 -33.94 -26.37
CA GLN A 79 0.70 -32.66 -26.67
C GLN A 79 1.79 -32.83 -27.71
N MET A 80 1.73 -32.03 -28.79
CA MET A 80 2.85 -31.87 -29.71
C MET A 80 3.80 -30.82 -29.15
N LEU A 81 4.95 -31.25 -28.64
CA LEU A 81 5.90 -30.40 -27.94
C LEU A 81 7.08 -30.02 -28.83
N GLN A 82 7.52 -28.78 -28.71
CA GLN A 82 8.74 -28.25 -29.31
C GLN A 82 9.73 -27.92 -28.20
N LEU A 83 10.97 -28.40 -28.37
CA LEU A 83 12.10 -28.06 -27.50
C LEU A 83 13.04 -27.11 -28.24
N ALA A 84 13.61 -26.17 -27.49
CA ALA A 84 14.67 -25.29 -27.97
C ALA A 84 15.65 -25.00 -26.84
N ALA A 85 16.94 -24.91 -27.16
CA ALA A 85 17.90 -24.28 -26.28
C ALA A 85 17.89 -22.76 -26.52
N VAL A 86 17.89 -21.99 -25.44
CA VAL A 86 17.80 -20.53 -25.47
C VAL A 86 18.79 -19.89 -24.51
N ASP A 87 19.31 -18.74 -24.91
CA ASP A 87 20.20 -17.91 -24.11
C ASP A 87 19.43 -17.28 -22.94
N TYR A 88 20.17 -17.05 -21.86
CA TYR A 88 19.75 -16.18 -20.78
C TYR A 88 19.61 -14.73 -21.29
N GLU A 89 18.55 -14.07 -20.83
CA GLU A 89 18.37 -12.63 -21.00
C GLU A 89 18.04 -12.01 -19.64
N PRO A 90 18.88 -11.12 -19.10
CA PRO A 90 18.60 -10.49 -17.82
C PRO A 90 17.39 -9.57 -17.93
N THR A 91 16.46 -9.69 -16.98
CA THR A 91 15.39 -8.71 -16.85
C THR A 91 15.86 -7.49 -16.05
N ASP A 92 15.18 -6.37 -16.25
CA ASP A 92 15.36 -5.13 -15.51
C ASP A 92 15.20 -5.31 -13.98
N ILE A 93 14.36 -6.23 -13.53
CA ILE A 93 14.16 -6.55 -12.10
C ILE A 93 15.10 -7.66 -11.58
N GLY A 94 16.05 -8.13 -12.40
CA GLY A 94 17.01 -9.15 -12.01
C GLY A 94 16.43 -10.57 -11.96
N ALA A 95 15.25 -10.77 -12.55
CA ALA A 95 14.69 -12.11 -12.74
C ALA A 95 15.43 -12.85 -13.85
N PHE A 96 15.29 -14.18 -13.85
CA PHE A 96 15.88 -15.01 -14.88
C PHE A 96 15.01 -15.01 -16.13
N GLY A 97 15.32 -14.12 -17.08
CA GLY A 97 14.69 -14.09 -18.39
C GLY A 97 15.40 -15.00 -19.39
N LEU A 98 14.70 -15.32 -20.47
CA LEU A 98 15.19 -16.16 -21.56
C LEU A 98 14.81 -15.49 -22.87
N LYS A 99 15.74 -15.50 -23.83
CA LYS A 99 15.45 -15.04 -25.18
C LYS A 99 14.34 -15.88 -25.82
N GLY A 100 13.67 -15.33 -26.83
CA GLY A 100 12.79 -16.08 -27.69
C GLY A 100 13.54 -17.19 -28.44
N SER A 101 12.89 -18.34 -28.64
CA SER A 101 13.48 -19.46 -29.41
C SER A 101 13.76 -19.11 -30.87
N THR A 102 13.15 -18.04 -31.39
CA THR A 102 13.37 -17.50 -32.73
C THR A 102 14.44 -16.41 -32.78
N ASP A 103 14.87 -15.89 -31.63
CA ASP A 103 15.87 -14.82 -31.58
C ASP A 103 17.26 -15.40 -31.83
N PRO A 104 18.23 -14.58 -32.29
CA PRO A 104 19.61 -15.02 -32.45
C PRO A 104 20.21 -15.50 -31.13
N GLN A 105 20.58 -16.77 -31.10
CA GLN A 105 21.30 -17.39 -29.99
C GLN A 105 22.80 -17.25 -30.22
N THR A 106 23.53 -16.84 -29.19
CA THR A 106 24.97 -16.56 -29.24
C THR A 106 25.76 -17.33 -28.18
N ASP A 107 25.09 -17.79 -27.12
CA ASP A 107 25.70 -18.38 -25.94
C ASP A 107 25.16 -19.83 -25.76
N ILE A 108 24.80 -20.25 -24.54
CA ILE A 108 24.22 -21.56 -24.22
C ILE A 108 23.16 -22.02 -25.22
N GLY A 109 22.28 -21.12 -25.71
CA GLY A 109 21.26 -21.47 -26.69
C GLY A 109 21.83 -21.96 -28.02
N LYS A 110 23.02 -21.48 -28.41
CA LYS A 110 23.78 -21.92 -29.58
C LYS A 110 24.68 -23.13 -29.29
N TRP A 111 25.17 -23.25 -28.06
CA TRP A 111 26.16 -24.26 -27.67
C TRP A 111 25.54 -25.62 -27.36
N VAL A 112 24.22 -25.67 -27.13
CA VAL A 112 23.46 -26.88 -26.87
C VAL A 112 22.88 -27.44 -28.17
N GLN A 113 23.22 -28.70 -28.46
CA GLN A 113 22.63 -29.49 -29.52
C GLN A 113 21.65 -30.51 -28.93
N LEU A 114 20.37 -30.41 -29.28
CA LEU A 114 19.33 -31.36 -28.87
C LEU A 114 19.27 -32.56 -29.82
N SER A 115 19.07 -33.77 -29.26
CA SER A 115 18.84 -34.99 -30.04
C SER A 115 17.50 -34.99 -30.78
N THR A 116 16.49 -34.32 -30.22
CA THR A 116 15.19 -34.09 -30.87
C THR A 116 14.62 -32.75 -30.44
N THR A 117 14.01 -32.04 -31.39
CA THR A 117 13.44 -30.69 -31.18
C THR A 117 11.93 -30.67 -31.24
N THR A 118 11.28 -31.72 -31.74
CA THR A 118 9.81 -31.79 -31.79
C THR A 118 9.34 -33.22 -31.69
N PHE A 119 8.35 -33.46 -30.83
CA PHE A 119 7.75 -34.79 -30.68
C PHE A 119 6.35 -34.70 -30.07
N SER A 120 5.54 -35.73 -30.32
CA SER A 120 4.28 -35.92 -29.62
C SER A 120 4.51 -36.66 -28.31
N LEU A 121 3.84 -36.23 -27.24
CA LEU A 121 3.89 -36.85 -25.93
C LEU A 121 2.47 -37.14 -25.42
N PRO A 122 2.09 -38.41 -25.26
CA PRO A 122 0.75 -38.78 -24.77
C PRO A 122 0.47 -38.27 -23.34
N PRO A 123 -0.81 -38.23 -22.92
CA PRO A 123 -1.21 -37.84 -21.57
C PRO A 123 -0.49 -38.64 -20.47
N GLY A 124 -0.01 -37.95 -19.44
CA GLY A 124 0.66 -38.56 -18.28
C GLY A 124 2.01 -39.23 -18.56
N LYS A 125 2.58 -39.07 -19.76
CA LYS A 125 3.86 -39.70 -20.14
C LYS A 125 5.03 -38.75 -19.95
N VAL A 126 6.20 -39.36 -19.77
CA VAL A 126 7.49 -38.68 -19.73
C VAL A 126 8.39 -39.16 -20.85
N ARG A 127 9.27 -38.30 -21.34
CA ARG A 127 10.27 -38.62 -22.35
C ARG A 127 11.61 -37.99 -21.97
N GLU A 128 12.65 -38.80 -22.00
CA GLU A 128 14.03 -38.32 -21.88
C GLU A 128 14.52 -37.84 -23.26
N VAL A 129 15.17 -36.68 -23.28
CA VAL A 129 15.77 -36.09 -24.49
C VAL A 129 17.22 -35.75 -24.17
N ASP A 130 18.13 -36.44 -24.85
CA ASP A 130 19.57 -36.18 -24.73
C ASP A 130 19.92 -34.84 -25.39
N PHE A 131 20.93 -34.18 -24.84
CA PHE A 131 21.55 -32.99 -25.40
C PHE A 131 23.06 -33.03 -25.20
N THR A 132 23.79 -32.38 -26.10
CA THR A 132 25.23 -32.17 -26.00
C THR A 132 25.50 -30.68 -25.86
N LEU A 133 26.20 -30.28 -24.79
CA LEU A 133 26.70 -28.92 -24.61
C LEU A 133 28.17 -28.90 -25.04
N THR A 134 28.52 -28.05 -26.00
CA THR A 134 29.90 -27.88 -26.48
C THR A 134 30.33 -26.43 -26.35
N ILE A 135 31.37 -26.16 -25.56
CA ILE A 135 31.88 -24.80 -25.38
C ILE A 135 32.79 -24.44 -26.57
N PRO A 136 32.52 -23.35 -27.29
CA PRO A 136 33.40 -22.90 -28.37
C PRO A 136 34.83 -22.62 -27.91
N LEU A 137 35.81 -22.73 -28.82
CA LEU A 137 37.22 -22.43 -28.53
C LEU A 137 37.46 -20.95 -28.22
N ASP A 138 36.63 -20.07 -28.76
CA ASP A 138 36.65 -18.61 -28.56
C ASP A 138 35.69 -18.16 -27.46
N ALA A 139 35.10 -19.09 -26.70
CA ALA A 139 34.24 -18.75 -25.56
C ALA A 139 35.03 -17.93 -24.53
N ASP A 140 34.43 -16.82 -24.11
CA ASP A 140 35.05 -15.95 -23.14
C ASP A 140 34.98 -16.53 -21.72
N VAL A 141 35.86 -16.06 -20.84
CA VAL A 141 35.95 -16.55 -19.46
C VAL A 141 34.80 -16.00 -18.64
N GLY A 142 34.16 -16.84 -17.84
CA GLY A 142 33.16 -16.43 -16.87
C GLY A 142 31.90 -17.27 -16.90
N GLU A 143 30.80 -16.71 -16.42
CA GLU A 143 29.50 -17.37 -16.41
C GLU A 143 28.77 -17.24 -17.74
N HIS A 144 28.15 -18.33 -18.14
CA HIS A 144 27.33 -18.47 -19.32
C HIS A 144 26.04 -19.17 -18.90
N ALA A 145 24.90 -18.58 -19.23
CA ALA A 145 23.61 -19.04 -18.76
C ALA A 145 22.62 -19.17 -19.91
N GLY A 146 21.69 -20.12 -19.75
CA GLY A 146 20.59 -20.33 -20.68
C GLY A 146 19.63 -21.37 -20.13
N ALA A 147 18.78 -21.90 -20.99
CA ALA A 147 17.89 -22.99 -20.63
C ALA A 147 17.53 -23.84 -21.86
N ILE A 148 17.11 -25.07 -21.60
CA ILE A 148 16.30 -25.84 -22.56
C ILE A 148 14.84 -25.57 -22.21
N VAL A 149 14.08 -25.01 -23.15
CA VAL A 149 12.66 -24.73 -22.99
C VAL A 149 11.82 -25.74 -23.75
N VAL A 150 10.66 -26.06 -23.19
CA VAL A 150 9.59 -26.83 -23.84
C VAL A 150 8.34 -25.98 -23.98
N GLN A 151 7.69 -26.06 -25.14
CA GLN A 151 6.43 -25.39 -25.43
C GLN A 151 5.53 -26.25 -26.33
N PRO A 152 4.19 -26.15 -26.22
CA PRO A 152 3.28 -26.75 -27.19
C PRO A 152 3.41 -26.08 -28.57
N THR A 153 3.41 -26.89 -29.64
CA THR A 153 3.47 -26.43 -31.04
C THR A 153 2.09 -25.98 -31.54
N ALA A 154 1.03 -26.61 -31.04
CA ALA A 154 -0.34 -26.21 -31.32
C ALA A 154 -0.77 -25.17 -30.29
N VAL A 155 -0.80 -23.89 -30.70
CA VAL A 155 -1.65 -22.90 -30.04
C VAL A 155 -3.07 -23.41 -30.17
N ALA A 156 -3.77 -23.66 -29.06
CA ALA A 156 -5.19 -24.00 -29.10
C ALA A 156 -5.91 -22.90 -29.90
N ARG A 157 -6.31 -23.23 -31.12
CA ARG A 157 -7.17 -22.36 -31.95
C ARG A 157 -8.56 -22.40 -31.32
N SER A 158 -8.74 -21.63 -30.25
CA SER A 158 -10.07 -21.20 -29.84
C SER A 158 -10.59 -20.32 -30.98
N SER A 159 -11.48 -20.88 -31.78
CA SER A 159 -12.24 -20.12 -32.77
C SER A 159 -13.01 -19.01 -32.08
N GLN A 160 -12.93 -17.79 -32.63
CA GLN A 160 -13.59 -16.56 -32.18
C GLN A 160 -12.95 -15.85 -30.98
N VAL A 161 -11.80 -15.21 -31.18
CA VAL A 161 -11.56 -13.79 -30.84
C VAL A 161 -10.25 -13.38 -31.53
N SER A 162 -10.28 -12.28 -32.28
CA SER A 162 -9.07 -11.60 -32.75
C SER A 162 -8.34 -11.03 -31.53
N GLY A 163 -7.30 -11.70 -31.02
CA GLY A 163 -6.57 -11.27 -29.84
C GLY A 163 -5.38 -12.17 -29.53
N ALA A 164 -4.30 -11.59 -29.01
CA ALA A 164 -2.99 -12.21 -28.81
C ALA A 164 -3.03 -13.58 -28.09
N TYR A 165 -2.17 -14.49 -28.54
CA TYR A 165 -2.02 -15.83 -27.97
C TYR A 165 -0.93 -15.84 -26.89
N ILE A 166 -1.24 -16.39 -25.71
CA ILE A 166 -0.27 -16.62 -24.64
C ILE A 166 0.25 -18.05 -24.80
N THR A 167 1.53 -18.22 -25.12
CA THR A 167 2.20 -19.52 -25.11
C THR A 167 3.04 -19.63 -23.85
N THR A 168 2.70 -20.55 -22.97
CA THR A 168 3.48 -20.86 -21.78
C THR A 168 4.72 -21.66 -22.17
N ARG A 169 5.88 -21.23 -21.70
CA ARG A 169 7.17 -21.92 -21.87
C ARG A 169 7.69 -22.32 -20.50
N VAL A 170 8.13 -23.56 -20.37
CA VAL A 170 8.80 -24.05 -19.16
C VAL A 170 10.22 -24.42 -19.52
N GLY A 171 11.20 -24.07 -18.68
CA GLY A 171 12.61 -24.27 -19.00
C GLY A 171 13.42 -24.89 -17.87
N ALA A 172 14.33 -25.79 -18.23
CA ALA A 172 15.38 -26.30 -17.35
C ALA A 172 16.64 -25.46 -17.56
N ARG A 173 17.08 -24.76 -16.50
CA ARG A 173 18.21 -23.81 -16.57
C ARG A 173 19.55 -24.55 -16.70
N ILE A 174 20.45 -23.96 -17.47
CA ILE A 174 21.82 -24.41 -17.68
C ILE A 174 22.75 -23.26 -17.29
N TYR A 175 23.75 -23.56 -16.47
CA TYR A 175 24.85 -22.67 -16.12
C TYR A 175 26.16 -23.36 -16.45
N ASN A 176 27.00 -22.71 -17.24
CA ASN A 176 28.37 -23.11 -17.43
C ASN A 176 29.29 -21.99 -16.93
N THR A 177 30.32 -22.34 -16.16
CA THR A 177 31.40 -21.40 -15.83
C THR A 177 32.65 -21.80 -16.58
N VAL A 178 33.06 -20.99 -17.56
CA VAL A 178 34.33 -21.16 -18.28
C VAL A 178 35.47 -20.73 -17.34
N PRO A 179 36.41 -21.63 -16.97
CA PRO A 179 37.48 -21.31 -16.04
C PRO A 179 38.43 -20.21 -16.55
N GLY A 180 38.88 -19.34 -15.65
CA GLY A 180 39.85 -18.28 -15.93
C GLY A 180 39.82 -17.19 -14.85
N GLU A 181 40.26 -15.97 -15.17
CA GLU A 181 40.17 -14.84 -14.23
C GLU A 181 38.70 -14.39 -14.07
N LEU A 182 38.12 -14.66 -12.90
CA LEU A 182 36.78 -14.21 -12.54
C LEU A 182 36.83 -12.77 -12.01
N VAL A 183 36.23 -11.85 -12.74
CA VAL A 183 36.18 -10.42 -12.45
C VAL A 183 34.78 -10.05 -12.01
N ARG A 184 34.64 -9.61 -10.75
CA ARG A 184 33.40 -9.04 -10.22
C ARG A 184 33.51 -7.53 -10.25
N LYS A 185 32.62 -6.86 -10.97
CA LYS A 185 32.63 -5.41 -11.07
C LYS A 185 31.22 -4.87 -11.22
N ILE A 186 30.78 -4.07 -10.26
CA ILE A 186 29.47 -3.43 -10.30
C ILE A 186 29.66 -1.94 -10.57
N LYS A 187 28.88 -1.40 -11.48
CA LYS A 187 28.75 0.03 -11.71
C LYS A 187 27.38 0.50 -11.24
N LEU A 188 27.35 1.38 -10.25
CA LEU A 188 26.12 2.07 -9.85
C LEU A 188 25.76 3.08 -10.95
N LEU A 189 24.63 2.85 -11.62
CA LEU A 189 24.14 3.73 -12.68
C LEU A 189 23.30 4.88 -12.13
N GLY A 190 22.48 4.60 -11.12
CA GLY A 190 21.57 5.58 -10.56
C GLY A 190 21.16 5.24 -9.13
N PHE A 191 21.00 6.29 -8.34
CA PHE A 191 20.32 6.25 -7.05
C PHE A 191 19.36 7.43 -7.05
N LEU A 192 18.07 7.16 -7.08
CA LEU A 192 17.01 8.15 -7.23
C LEU A 192 16.00 8.01 -6.09
N MET A 193 15.32 9.10 -5.75
CA MET A 193 14.24 9.10 -4.78
C MET A 193 12.95 9.59 -5.43
N HIS A 194 11.92 8.76 -5.42
CA HIS A 194 10.57 9.08 -5.86
C HIS A 194 9.61 9.14 -4.66
N GLU A 195 8.62 10.04 -4.70
CA GLU A 195 7.55 10.07 -3.70
C GLU A 195 6.28 9.47 -4.30
N ASP A 196 5.85 8.32 -3.77
CA ASP A 196 4.53 7.79 -4.06
C ASP A 196 3.49 8.46 -3.15
N LYS A 197 2.76 9.41 -3.74
CA LYS A 197 1.69 10.17 -3.07
C LYS A 197 0.48 9.30 -2.70
N LYS A 198 0.23 8.18 -3.38
CA LYS A 198 -0.92 7.32 -3.09
C LYS A 198 -0.67 6.51 -1.83
N THR A 199 0.49 5.87 -1.74
CA THR A 199 0.85 5.04 -0.59
C THR A 199 1.52 5.82 0.53
N GLN A 200 1.88 7.09 0.31
CA GLN A 200 2.64 7.91 1.26
C GLN A 200 3.99 7.28 1.62
N HIS A 201 4.72 6.78 0.62
CA HIS A 201 6.06 6.23 0.74
C HIS A 201 7.06 7.01 -0.12
N TYR A 202 8.31 7.06 0.34
CA TYR A 202 9.45 7.32 -0.52
C TYR A 202 9.97 6.00 -1.06
N GLU A 203 10.17 5.95 -2.37
CA GLU A 203 10.82 4.85 -3.07
C GLU A 203 12.21 5.28 -3.47
N PHE A 204 13.22 4.59 -2.95
CA PHE A 204 14.62 4.81 -3.33
C PHE A 204 15.00 3.80 -4.37
N VAL A 205 15.02 4.23 -5.63
CA VAL A 205 15.33 3.41 -6.80
C VAL A 205 16.84 3.34 -6.97
N VAL A 206 17.35 2.12 -7.13
CA VAL A 206 18.75 1.81 -7.32
C VAL A 206 18.90 1.08 -8.64
N GLN A 207 19.73 1.60 -9.53
CA GLN A 207 20.07 0.96 -10.79
C GLN A 207 21.56 0.65 -10.81
N GLY A 208 21.91 -0.59 -11.15
CA GLY A 208 23.30 -1.01 -11.29
C GLY A 208 23.50 -1.97 -12.44
N LYS A 209 24.72 -1.94 -12.97
CA LYS A 209 25.18 -2.81 -14.04
C LYS A 209 26.31 -3.69 -13.56
N ASN A 210 26.25 -4.98 -13.88
CA ASN A 210 27.40 -5.85 -13.73
C ASN A 210 28.29 -5.72 -14.98
N GLU A 211 29.47 -5.13 -14.81
CA GLU A 211 30.51 -5.03 -15.85
C GLU A 211 31.54 -6.18 -15.73
N GLY A 212 31.36 -7.07 -14.76
CA GLY A 212 32.15 -8.28 -14.59
C GLY A 212 31.72 -9.42 -15.50
N ASN A 213 32.46 -10.52 -15.43
CA ASN A 213 32.21 -11.75 -16.19
C ASN A 213 31.53 -12.85 -15.36
N VAL A 214 31.12 -12.56 -14.13
CA VAL A 214 30.47 -13.51 -13.21
C VAL A 214 29.37 -12.78 -12.44
N SER A 215 28.30 -13.49 -12.07
CA SER A 215 27.21 -12.95 -11.27
C SER A 215 27.70 -12.51 -9.89
N VAL A 216 27.07 -11.46 -9.38
CA VAL A 216 27.41 -10.88 -8.07
C VAL A 216 26.15 -10.69 -7.26
N SER A 217 26.19 -11.08 -5.99
CA SER A 217 25.11 -10.87 -5.03
C SER A 217 25.56 -9.86 -3.96
N PRO A 218 25.57 -8.55 -4.27
CA PRO A 218 26.01 -7.54 -3.33
C PRO A 218 25.06 -7.44 -2.13
N ARG A 219 25.60 -7.03 -0.97
CA ARG A 219 24.81 -6.55 0.16
C ARG A 219 24.48 -5.08 -0.05
N LEU A 220 23.20 -4.80 -0.29
CA LEU A 220 22.70 -3.45 -0.51
C LEU A 220 22.11 -2.89 0.80
N ARG A 221 22.60 -1.74 1.25
CA ARG A 221 22.11 -1.06 2.47
C ARG A 221 21.73 0.39 2.17
N LEU A 222 20.49 0.74 2.45
CA LEU A 222 20.01 2.11 2.48
C LEU A 222 20.12 2.65 3.91
N HIS A 223 20.93 3.70 4.07
CA HIS A 223 21.14 4.40 5.33
C HIS A 223 20.23 5.60 5.42
N LEU A 224 19.34 5.62 6.40
CA LEU A 224 18.42 6.73 6.67
C LEU A 224 18.82 7.42 7.97
N ASN A 225 19.21 8.68 7.86
CA ASN A 225 19.69 9.50 8.97
C ASN A 225 18.88 10.80 9.08
N GLY A 226 18.98 11.46 10.22
CA GLY A 226 18.41 12.79 10.44
C GLY A 226 17.57 12.89 11.70
N TRP A 227 16.69 13.89 11.74
CA TRP A 227 15.77 14.11 12.83
C TRP A 227 14.36 14.36 12.28
N GLY A 228 13.35 13.92 13.02
CA GLY A 228 11.96 14.15 12.64
C GLY A 228 10.97 13.33 13.45
N LEU A 229 9.70 13.42 13.05
CA LEU A 229 8.60 12.67 13.61
C LEU A 229 8.07 11.69 12.57
N VAL A 230 7.92 10.43 12.97
CA VAL A 230 7.32 9.36 12.17
C VAL A 230 6.03 8.88 12.82
N LYS A 231 5.04 8.52 12.00
CA LYS A 231 3.81 7.91 12.50
C LYS A 231 4.12 6.53 13.08
N VAL A 232 3.67 6.29 14.31
CA VAL A 232 3.69 4.95 14.89
C VAL A 232 2.65 4.11 14.13
N PRO A 233 2.97 2.87 13.73
CA PRO A 233 1.94 1.93 13.26
C PRO A 233 0.83 1.79 14.31
N PRO A 234 -0.42 1.49 13.93
CA PRO A 234 -1.42 1.06 14.91
C PRO A 234 -0.94 -0.27 15.51
N VAL A 235 -0.35 -0.18 16.69
CA VAL A 235 0.08 -1.33 17.48
C VAL A 235 -1.16 -1.91 18.17
N GLY A 236 -1.33 -3.23 18.17
CA GLY A 236 -2.41 -3.88 18.94
C GLY A 236 -2.29 -3.55 20.43
N ASP A 237 -3.42 -3.53 21.15
CA ASP A 237 -3.52 -3.01 22.53
C ASP A 237 -2.51 -3.61 23.54
N ALA A 238 -1.89 -4.75 23.23
CA ALA A 238 -0.94 -5.46 24.08
C ALA A 238 0.53 -5.00 23.97
N GLU A 239 0.95 -4.31 22.91
CA GLU A 239 2.36 -3.96 22.67
C GLU A 239 2.72 -2.51 23.08
N LEU A 240 1.74 -1.70 23.51
CA LEU A 240 1.96 -0.30 23.96
C LEU A 240 2.86 -0.17 25.20
N ALA A 241 3.00 -1.24 25.99
CA ALA A 241 3.81 -1.25 27.20
C ALA A 241 5.33 -1.31 26.92
N ASP A 242 5.73 -1.85 25.77
CA ASP A 242 7.13 -2.08 25.41
C ASP A 242 7.73 -0.96 24.54
N PHE A 243 7.00 0.12 24.26
CA PHE A 243 7.54 1.29 23.54
C PHE A 243 8.28 2.24 24.49
N PRO A 244 9.62 2.19 24.59
CA PRO A 244 10.35 3.09 25.44
C PRO A 244 10.56 4.39 24.65
N GLY A 245 9.63 5.33 24.76
CA GLY A 245 9.88 6.73 24.35
C GLY A 245 8.69 7.49 23.77
N PHE A 246 8.31 8.58 24.43
CA PHE A 246 7.73 9.83 23.91
C PHE A 246 6.72 9.75 22.74
N ALA A 247 5.88 8.72 22.67
CA ALA A 247 4.82 8.65 21.67
C ALA A 247 3.70 9.66 22.03
N LEU A 248 3.82 10.91 21.59
CA LEU A 248 2.75 11.90 21.70
C LEU A 248 1.88 11.84 20.44
N PHE A 249 0.57 11.65 20.62
CA PHE A 249 -0.44 11.72 19.54
C PHE A 249 -0.18 10.79 18.35
N GLY A 250 0.36 9.59 18.58
CA GLY A 250 0.63 8.60 17.52
C GLY A 250 1.89 8.89 16.68
N PHE A 251 2.76 9.79 17.15
CA PHE A 251 4.06 10.07 16.53
C PHE A 251 5.19 9.73 17.48
N GLN A 252 6.30 9.23 16.92
CA GLN A 252 7.55 9.03 17.65
C GLN A 252 8.71 9.75 16.96
N ARG A 253 9.78 9.99 17.71
CA ARG A 253 11.02 10.53 17.16
C ARG A 253 11.63 9.51 16.18
N PHE A 254 12.05 9.98 15.02
CA PHE A 254 12.83 9.18 14.09
C PHE A 254 14.19 8.81 14.71
N LEU A 255 14.54 7.53 14.64
CA LEU A 255 15.87 7.02 14.94
C LEU A 255 16.53 6.61 13.61
N PRO A 256 17.84 6.88 13.44
CA PRO A 256 18.58 6.37 12.30
C PRO A 256 18.35 4.87 12.11
N LYS A 257 18.17 4.46 10.87
CA LYS A 257 17.92 3.07 10.53
C LYS A 257 18.55 2.68 9.22
N GLU A 258 18.84 1.40 9.09
CA GLU A 258 19.32 0.78 7.87
C GLU A 258 18.24 -0.14 7.31
N LEU A 259 18.05 -0.09 5.99
CA LEU A 259 17.23 -1.06 5.26
C LEU A 259 18.15 -1.85 4.35
N SER A 260 18.04 -3.17 4.40
CA SER A 260 18.79 -4.06 3.51
C SER A 260 17.87 -4.69 2.48
N ASN A 261 18.37 -4.87 1.26
CA ASN A 261 17.68 -5.67 0.26
C ASN A 261 18.64 -6.69 -0.33
N ASN A 262 18.12 -7.89 -0.62
CA ASN A 262 18.87 -8.89 -1.36
C ASN A 262 18.86 -8.46 -2.82
N TRP A 263 20.04 -8.39 -3.42
CA TRP A 263 20.19 -7.97 -4.79
C TRP A 263 21.15 -8.92 -5.50
N GLN A 264 20.78 -9.34 -6.70
CA GLN A 264 21.59 -10.22 -7.54
C GLN A 264 21.70 -9.59 -8.92
N LEU A 265 22.94 -9.40 -9.38
CA LEU A 265 23.21 -8.91 -10.71
C LEU A 265 23.90 -10.05 -11.47
N ALA A 266 23.18 -10.63 -12.42
CA ALA A 266 23.78 -11.58 -13.34
C ALA A 266 24.85 -10.91 -14.20
N ARG A 267 25.70 -11.72 -14.82
CA ARG A 267 26.73 -11.24 -15.75
C ARG A 267 26.11 -10.31 -16.82
N GLY A 268 26.71 -9.14 -17.02
CA GLY A 268 26.27 -8.16 -18.04
C GLY A 268 24.92 -7.48 -17.77
N ALA A 269 24.18 -7.92 -16.75
CA ALA A 269 22.83 -7.44 -16.46
C ALA A 269 22.83 -5.99 -15.98
N THR A 270 21.80 -5.26 -16.37
CA THR A 270 21.42 -4.00 -15.75
C THR A 270 20.14 -4.24 -14.97
N VAL A 271 20.22 -4.10 -13.65
CA VAL A 271 19.12 -4.40 -12.74
C VAL A 271 18.73 -3.15 -11.98
N GLU A 272 17.43 -2.99 -11.76
CA GLU A 272 16.81 -2.03 -10.89
C GLU A 272 16.24 -2.72 -9.65
N THR A 273 16.42 -2.10 -8.49
CA THR A 273 15.77 -2.49 -7.25
C THR A 273 15.33 -1.24 -6.49
N TYR A 274 14.46 -1.39 -5.50
CA TYR A 274 13.97 -0.25 -4.73
C TYR A 274 13.85 -0.56 -3.25
N PHE A 275 13.97 0.50 -2.45
CA PHE A 275 13.61 0.48 -1.03
C PHE A 275 12.36 1.32 -0.82
N ARG A 276 11.42 0.82 -0.04
CA ARG A 276 10.26 1.59 0.40
C ARG A 276 10.45 2.09 1.82
N TRP A 277 10.24 3.39 2.01
CA TRP A 277 10.20 3.99 3.33
C TRP A 277 8.96 4.86 3.50
N ARG A 278 8.12 4.53 4.48
CA ARG A 278 6.94 5.32 4.81
C ARG A 278 7.33 6.78 5.09
N LYS A 279 6.63 7.71 4.45
CA LYS A 279 6.88 9.15 4.55
C LYS A 279 6.77 9.60 6.02
N PRO A 280 7.81 10.23 6.58
CA PRO A 280 7.76 10.84 7.91
C PRO A 280 6.76 12.01 7.90
N TRP A 281 6.28 12.39 9.07
CA TRP A 281 5.33 13.50 9.20
C TRP A 281 6.02 14.87 9.06
N LEU A 282 7.20 15.00 9.68
CA LEU A 282 8.01 16.21 9.66
C LEU A 282 9.48 15.82 9.90
N GLY A 283 10.41 16.54 9.30
CA GLY A 283 11.82 16.45 9.69
C GLY A 283 12.80 16.80 8.59
N ARG A 284 14.09 16.72 8.92
CA ARG A 284 15.20 16.82 7.97
C ARG A 284 15.92 15.50 7.95
N PHE A 285 15.99 14.90 6.78
CA PHE A 285 16.50 13.56 6.58
C PHE A 285 17.60 13.55 5.54
N SER A 286 18.45 12.55 5.64
CA SER A 286 19.41 12.21 4.60
C SER A 286 19.43 10.73 4.33
N ALA A 287 19.52 10.37 3.06
CA ALA A 287 19.57 9.00 2.59
C ALA A 287 20.79 8.80 1.70
N TYR A 288 21.56 7.74 1.96
CA TYR A 288 22.60 7.28 1.05
C TYR A 288 22.64 5.76 1.02
N LEU A 289 23.16 5.22 -0.06
CA LEU A 289 23.26 3.80 -0.31
C LEU A 289 24.71 3.35 -0.11
N THR A 290 24.90 2.19 0.50
CA THR A 290 26.14 1.43 0.41
C THR A 290 25.87 0.09 -0.25
N LEU A 291 26.78 -0.28 -1.14
CA LEU A 291 26.78 -1.54 -1.86
C LEU A 291 28.09 -2.23 -1.54
N GLU A 292 28.02 -3.45 -1.03
CA GLU A 292 29.20 -4.20 -0.60
C GLU A 292 29.24 -5.56 -1.29
N TYR A 293 30.37 -5.88 -1.91
CA TYR A 293 30.60 -7.17 -2.56
C TYR A 293 32.08 -7.51 -2.53
N GLU A 294 32.43 -8.76 -2.85
CA GLU A 294 33.83 -9.15 -3.00
C GLU A 294 34.23 -8.99 -4.46
N ARG A 295 35.23 -8.13 -4.73
CA ARG A 295 35.78 -7.95 -6.08
C ARG A 295 36.55 -9.21 -6.52
N LYS A 296 37.40 -9.69 -5.61
CA LYS A 296 38.11 -10.97 -5.66
C LYS A 296 37.91 -11.65 -4.32
N THR A 297 38.12 -12.96 -4.26
CA THR A 297 37.98 -13.72 -3.00
C THR A 297 38.84 -13.09 -1.90
N GLY A 298 38.19 -12.61 -0.84
CA GLY A 298 38.86 -11.92 0.28
C GLY A 298 39.17 -10.42 0.07
N GLU A 299 38.80 -9.84 -1.07
CA GLU A 299 38.94 -8.41 -1.38
C GLU A 299 37.56 -7.73 -1.39
N PRO A 300 37.09 -7.19 -0.26
CA PRO A 300 35.82 -6.48 -0.20
C PRO A 300 35.90 -5.13 -0.93
N GLU A 301 34.88 -4.82 -1.69
CA GLU A 301 34.67 -3.55 -2.35
C GLU A 301 33.36 -2.93 -1.88
N VAL A 302 33.41 -1.64 -1.55
CA VAL A 302 32.27 -0.87 -1.07
C VAL A 302 32.05 0.31 -1.98
N ILE A 303 30.90 0.35 -2.64
CA ILE A 303 30.46 1.47 -3.46
C ILE A 303 29.45 2.27 -2.65
N ARG A 304 29.67 3.58 -2.54
CA ARG A 304 28.76 4.49 -1.83
C ARG A 304 28.14 5.47 -2.82
N SER A 305 26.82 5.63 -2.76
CA SER A 305 26.11 6.63 -3.56
C SER A 305 26.31 8.04 -3.03
N GLU A 306 25.84 9.02 -3.82
CA GLU A 306 25.60 10.36 -3.32
C GLU A 306 24.54 10.35 -2.19
N THR A 307 24.60 11.38 -1.34
CA THR A 307 23.67 11.54 -0.22
C THR A 307 22.56 12.49 -0.58
N PHE A 308 21.32 11.99 -0.64
CA PHE A 308 20.14 12.85 -0.70
C PHE A 308 19.92 13.51 0.64
N LYS A 309 19.71 14.82 0.65
CA LYS A 309 19.26 15.58 1.83
C LYS A 309 17.92 16.20 1.50
N PHE A 310 16.90 15.91 2.30
CA PHE A 310 15.55 16.40 2.04
C PHE A 310 14.85 16.78 3.32
N MET A 311 13.86 17.66 3.16
CA MET A 311 13.08 18.20 4.26
C MET A 311 11.61 17.89 4.01
N VAL A 312 10.95 17.33 5.01
CA VAL A 312 9.53 16.97 4.95
C VAL A 312 8.77 17.92 5.85
N LEU A 313 7.84 18.69 5.26
CA LEU A 313 6.95 19.60 5.97
C LEU A 313 5.48 19.19 5.73
N PRO A 314 4.61 19.27 6.75
CA PRO A 314 3.19 19.02 6.63
C PRO A 314 2.46 20.25 6.06
N TRP A 315 2.77 20.61 4.81
CA TRP A 315 2.27 21.83 4.15
C TRP A 315 0.75 22.06 4.26
N PRO A 316 -0.13 21.05 4.12
CA PRO A 316 -1.57 21.26 4.27
C PRO A 316 -1.93 21.77 5.66
N ALA A 317 -1.39 21.12 6.71
CA ALA A 317 -1.63 21.52 8.10
C ALA A 317 -1.07 22.91 8.40
N THR A 318 0.13 23.21 7.87
CA THR A 318 0.73 24.55 7.99
C THR A 318 -0.11 25.62 7.31
N GLY A 319 -0.64 25.33 6.11
CA GLY A 319 -1.52 26.23 5.37
C GLY A 319 -2.81 26.55 6.12
N TYR A 320 -3.50 25.52 6.64
CA TYR A 320 -4.71 25.71 7.45
C TYR A 320 -4.43 26.51 8.72
N PHE A 321 -3.32 26.23 9.41
CA PHE A 321 -2.93 26.96 10.62
C PHE A 321 -2.67 28.44 10.33
N LEU A 322 -1.89 28.74 9.28
CA LEU A 322 -1.62 30.12 8.87
C LEU A 322 -2.90 30.85 8.42
N GLY A 323 -3.78 30.17 7.69
CA GLY A 323 -5.09 30.70 7.30
C GLY A 323 -5.97 31.02 8.52
N ALA A 324 -6.04 30.12 9.49
CA ALA A 324 -6.77 30.34 10.74
C ALA A 324 -6.19 31.50 11.55
N MET A 325 -4.86 31.62 11.62
CA MET A 325 -4.17 32.73 12.29
C MET A 325 -4.47 34.07 11.59
N ALA A 326 -4.43 34.11 10.26
CA ALA A 326 -4.77 35.31 9.49
C ALA A 326 -6.24 35.71 9.69
N LEU A 327 -7.17 34.75 9.71
CA LEU A 327 -8.58 35.00 10.00
C LEU A 327 -8.77 35.54 11.42
N LEU A 328 -8.10 34.95 12.41
CA LEU A 328 -8.15 35.42 13.80
C LEU A 328 -7.65 36.87 13.90
N LEU A 329 -6.53 37.18 13.27
CA LEU A 329 -5.99 38.54 13.23
C LEU A 329 -6.97 39.51 12.55
N ALA A 330 -7.58 39.11 11.44
CA ALA A 330 -8.60 39.91 10.74
C ALA A 330 -9.81 40.20 11.67
N LEU A 331 -10.33 39.19 12.37
CA LEU A 331 -11.41 39.33 13.33
C LEU A 331 -11.03 40.24 14.50
N ILE A 332 -9.81 40.13 15.03
CA ILE A 332 -9.28 41.02 16.06
C ILE A 332 -9.23 42.47 15.55
N THR A 333 -8.73 42.70 14.32
CA THR A 333 -8.71 44.04 13.74
C THR A 333 -10.10 44.61 13.54
N VAL A 334 -11.06 43.83 13.03
CA VAL A 334 -12.47 44.25 12.89
C VAL A 334 -13.05 44.61 14.26
N TRP A 335 -12.80 43.79 15.28
CA TRP A 335 -13.26 44.05 16.65
C TRP A 335 -12.64 45.34 17.22
N ILE A 336 -11.35 45.58 17.02
CA ILE A 336 -10.67 46.82 17.44
C ILE A 336 -11.29 48.03 16.74
N VAL A 337 -11.48 47.98 15.41
CA VAL A 337 -12.05 49.07 14.61
C VAL A 337 -13.49 49.35 15.04
N TRP A 338 -14.33 48.31 15.14
CA TRP A 338 -15.71 48.43 15.62
C TRP A 338 -15.77 49.04 17.03
N ARG A 339 -14.90 48.59 17.94
CA ARG A 339 -14.80 49.14 19.30
C ARG A 339 -14.40 50.61 19.27
N ARG A 340 -13.44 51.01 18.42
CA ARG A 340 -13.04 52.42 18.27
C ARG A 340 -14.19 53.28 17.74
N ILE A 341 -14.90 52.84 16.71
CA ILE A 341 -16.05 53.57 16.14
C ILE A 341 -17.17 53.70 17.18
N LYS A 342 -17.58 52.60 17.80
CA LYS A 342 -18.68 52.57 18.77
C LYS A 342 -18.46 53.50 19.97
N PHE A 343 -17.23 53.63 20.45
CA PHE A 343 -16.87 54.51 21.57
C PHE A 343 -16.20 55.82 21.13
N SER A 344 -16.26 56.19 19.85
CA SER A 344 -15.60 57.41 19.33
C SER A 344 -16.34 58.70 19.71
N GLY A 345 -17.64 58.62 20.01
CA GLY A 345 -18.49 59.81 20.13
C GLY A 345 -18.74 60.51 18.78
N ARG A 346 -18.40 59.87 17.66
CA ARG A 346 -18.65 60.43 16.31
C ARG A 346 -20.16 60.55 16.08
N GLY A 347 -20.62 61.76 15.72
CA GLY A 347 -22.04 62.09 15.58
C GLY A 347 -22.74 62.48 16.89
N TRP A 348 -22.03 62.50 18.03
CA TRP A 348 -22.58 62.94 19.32
C TRP A 348 -22.45 64.47 19.46
N GLN A 349 -23.36 65.04 20.23
CA GLN A 349 -23.51 66.48 20.45
C GLN A 349 -22.90 66.86 21.79
N LYS A 350 -22.34 68.08 21.91
CA LYS A 350 -21.85 68.59 23.20
C LYS A 350 -23.04 69.01 24.07
N TYR A 351 -23.02 68.63 25.34
CA TYR A 351 -23.96 69.01 26.38
C TYR A 351 -23.18 69.58 27.56
N THR A 352 -23.60 70.74 28.03
CA THR A 352 -23.06 71.34 29.26
C THR A 352 -23.86 70.83 30.44
N VAL A 353 -23.16 70.16 31.36
CA VAL A 353 -23.73 69.57 32.58
C VAL A 353 -24.34 70.68 33.44
N LYS A 354 -25.58 70.50 33.89
CA LYS A 354 -26.29 71.48 34.73
C LYS A 354 -26.16 71.15 36.22
N ALA A 355 -26.47 72.12 37.07
CA ALA A 355 -26.52 71.90 38.51
C ALA A 355 -27.51 70.76 38.85
N GLY A 356 -27.03 69.74 39.56
CA GLY A 356 -27.80 68.54 39.91
C GLY A 356 -27.73 67.39 38.89
N ASP A 357 -27.11 67.59 37.72
CA ASP A 357 -26.86 66.49 36.80
C ASP A 357 -25.80 65.55 37.37
N THR A 358 -26.15 64.27 37.44
CA THR A 358 -25.19 63.19 37.68
C THR A 358 -25.03 62.37 36.40
N LEU A 359 -23.88 61.71 36.24
CA LEU A 359 -23.59 60.92 35.04
C LEU A 359 -24.64 59.83 34.81
N THR A 360 -25.22 59.29 35.88
CA THR A 360 -26.32 58.32 35.85
C THR A 360 -27.61 58.94 35.34
N VAL A 361 -27.98 60.14 35.80
CA VAL A 361 -29.18 60.87 35.37
C VAL A 361 -29.07 61.26 33.90
N VAL A 362 -27.94 61.83 33.48
CA VAL A 362 -27.73 62.22 32.08
C VAL A 362 -27.71 60.99 31.16
N ALA A 363 -27.05 59.90 31.57
CA ALA A 363 -27.06 58.66 30.79
C ALA A 363 -28.46 58.04 30.69
N ALA A 364 -29.26 58.06 31.77
CA ALA A 364 -30.64 57.57 31.78
C ALA A 364 -31.53 58.38 30.83
N ARG A 365 -31.39 59.71 30.82
CA ARG A 365 -32.08 60.60 29.85
C ARG A 365 -31.72 60.26 28.40
N CYS A 366 -30.46 59.88 28.14
CA CYS A 366 -30.00 59.43 26.83
C CYS A 366 -30.36 57.97 26.50
N ARG A 367 -31.07 57.24 27.39
CA ARG A 367 -31.34 55.79 27.30
C ARG A 367 -30.07 54.94 27.17
N LEU A 368 -28.98 55.39 27.79
CA LEU A 368 -27.69 54.73 27.79
C LEU A 368 -27.31 54.25 29.20
N SER A 369 -26.40 53.26 29.24
CA SER A 369 -25.70 52.95 30.49
C SER A 369 -24.70 54.06 30.79
N TRP A 370 -24.62 54.49 32.05
CA TRP A 370 -23.59 55.45 32.51
C TRP A 370 -22.17 55.00 32.13
N LYS A 371 -21.89 53.68 32.10
CA LYS A 371 -20.60 53.12 31.65
C LYS A 371 -20.31 53.40 30.17
N HIS A 372 -21.35 53.43 29.33
CA HIS A 372 -21.21 53.74 27.92
C HIS A 372 -20.92 55.23 27.74
N LEU A 373 -21.69 56.10 28.40
CA LEU A 373 -21.50 57.55 28.39
C LEU A 373 -20.11 57.94 28.94
N ALA A 374 -19.69 57.32 30.04
CA ALA A 374 -18.35 57.50 30.62
C ALA A 374 -17.24 57.13 29.63
N LYS A 375 -17.41 56.00 28.92
CA LYS A 375 -16.39 55.47 28.01
C LYS A 375 -16.24 56.30 26.73
N VAL A 376 -17.34 56.83 26.20
CA VAL A 376 -17.31 57.77 25.07
C VAL A 376 -16.62 59.08 25.46
N ASN A 377 -16.94 59.58 26.66
CA ASN A 377 -16.36 60.81 27.20
C ASN A 377 -14.99 60.64 27.86
N LYS A 378 -14.40 59.43 27.80
CA LYS A 378 -13.10 59.10 28.40
C LYS A 378 -12.98 59.48 29.89
N LEU A 379 -14.10 59.45 30.62
CA LEU A 379 -14.12 59.75 32.06
C LEU A 379 -13.38 58.65 32.82
N LYS A 380 -12.52 59.04 33.77
CA LYS A 380 -11.79 58.12 34.66
C LYS A 380 -12.52 58.00 35.99
N LYS A 381 -12.28 56.90 36.74
CA LYS A 381 -12.75 56.76 38.13
C LYS A 381 -12.32 58.00 38.92
N PRO A 382 -13.18 58.63 39.75
CA PRO A 382 -14.50 58.16 40.22
C PRO A 382 -15.71 58.44 39.30
N TYR A 383 -15.50 58.84 38.03
CA TYR A 383 -16.55 59.15 37.04
C TYR A 383 -17.51 60.28 37.44
N VAL A 384 -16.97 61.26 38.16
CA VAL A 384 -17.71 62.46 38.58
C VAL A 384 -17.79 63.44 37.42
N ILE A 385 -18.94 64.09 37.28
CA ILE A 385 -19.16 65.23 36.39
C ILE A 385 -19.64 66.41 37.25
N SER A 386 -19.16 67.61 36.96
CA SER A 386 -19.53 68.85 37.66
C SER A 386 -20.35 69.77 36.76
N ALA A 387 -21.17 70.62 37.38
CA ALA A 387 -21.92 71.63 36.63
C ALA A 387 -20.96 72.54 35.85
N GLY A 388 -21.22 72.73 34.56
CA GLY A 388 -20.35 73.45 33.62
C GLY A 388 -19.47 72.54 32.75
N ASP A 389 -19.30 71.25 33.09
CA ASP A 389 -18.52 70.32 32.28
C ASP A 389 -19.16 70.11 30.90
N SER A 390 -18.34 70.06 29.85
CA SER A 390 -18.80 69.75 28.49
C SER A 390 -18.61 68.27 28.20
N ILE A 391 -19.71 67.52 28.07
CA ILE A 391 -19.73 66.09 27.74
C ILE A 391 -20.46 65.83 26.43
N LEU A 392 -20.07 64.78 25.71
CA LEU A 392 -20.74 64.28 24.52
C LEU A 392 -21.96 63.42 24.89
N VAL A 393 -23.10 63.71 24.25
CA VAL A 393 -24.36 62.95 24.34
C VAL A 393 -24.87 62.58 22.95
N PRO A 394 -25.65 61.49 22.76
CA PRO A 394 -26.17 61.10 21.45
C PRO A 394 -27.01 62.19 20.78
N PRO A 395 -27.05 62.25 19.44
CA PRO A 395 -27.88 63.20 18.71
C PRO A 395 -29.37 62.89 18.89
N GLY A 396 -30.20 63.94 18.94
CA GLY A 396 -31.66 63.80 19.12
C GLY A 396 -32.12 63.69 20.58
N THR A 397 -31.19 63.81 21.53
CA THR A 397 -31.54 63.88 22.95
C THR A 397 -32.08 65.28 23.26
N LYS A 398 -33.41 65.45 23.35
CA LYS A 398 -34.03 66.69 23.84
C LYS A 398 -33.77 66.82 25.35
N LEU A 399 -32.58 67.30 25.73
CA LEU A 399 -32.23 67.64 27.10
C LEU A 399 -32.75 69.05 27.38
N ALA A 400 -33.99 69.15 27.87
CA ALA A 400 -34.66 70.42 28.12
C ALA A 400 -33.80 71.38 28.96
N THR A 401 -33.65 72.61 28.48
CA THR A 401 -33.20 73.80 29.21
C THR A 401 -34.29 74.24 30.18
N GLU A 402 -34.29 73.70 31.40
CA GLU A 402 -34.86 74.44 32.52
C GLU A 402 -33.97 75.64 32.84
N LYS A 403 -34.63 76.79 33.00
CA LYS A 403 -34.11 78.11 33.35
C LYS A 403 -33.77 78.14 34.86
N PRO A 404 -32.78 78.93 35.33
CA PRO A 404 -32.37 78.96 36.75
C PRO A 404 -33.26 79.89 37.60
N GLY A 405 -33.54 79.46 38.84
CA GLY A 405 -34.25 80.21 39.90
C GLY A 405 -35.57 79.51 40.22
N GLU A 406 -35.66 78.71 41.28
CA GLU A 406 -35.85 79.19 42.66
C GLU A 406 -35.64 78.04 43.67
N LYS A 407 -35.08 78.33 44.85
CA LYS A 407 -34.80 77.39 45.96
C LYS A 407 -34.98 78.17 47.28
N PRO A 408 -35.21 77.56 48.47
CA PRO A 408 -36.10 76.46 48.90
C PRO A 408 -36.97 76.83 50.13
N ALA A 409 -37.99 76.02 50.42
CA ALA A 409 -38.41 75.65 51.80
C ALA A 409 -39.16 74.31 51.66
N GLY A 410 -38.90 73.21 52.37
CA GLY A 410 -38.25 72.99 53.65
C GLY A 410 -39.22 72.18 54.50
N LYS A 411 -39.08 70.84 54.51
CA LYS A 411 -39.17 69.95 55.69
C LYS A 411 -39.29 68.46 55.30
N GLU A 412 -38.54 67.67 56.03
CA GLU A 412 -38.58 66.21 56.11
C GLU A 412 -39.95 65.71 56.59
N ASP A 413 -40.41 64.59 56.04
CA ASP A 413 -40.62 63.36 56.82
C ASP A 413 -41.01 62.21 55.86
N SER A 414 -40.30 61.08 56.01
CA SER A 414 -40.74 59.77 55.51
C SER A 414 -41.72 59.18 56.53
N PRO A 415 -42.75 58.38 56.14
CA PRO A 415 -42.46 56.99 55.77
C PRO A 415 -43.38 56.31 54.73
N ALA A 416 -42.80 55.26 54.15
CA ALA A 416 -43.36 53.95 53.80
C ALA A 416 -44.60 53.80 52.87
N MET A 417 -44.37 52.92 51.88
CA MET A 417 -45.23 51.80 51.45
C MET A 417 -46.01 51.95 50.13
N ALA A 418 -45.36 51.44 49.08
CA ALA A 418 -45.87 50.48 48.09
C ALA A 418 -47.30 50.65 47.52
N GLU A 419 -47.35 50.99 46.23
CA GLU A 419 -48.27 50.31 45.31
C GLU A 419 -47.65 50.08 43.93
N LYS A 420 -48.06 48.98 43.31
CA LYS A 420 -47.29 48.08 42.46
C LYS A 420 -47.85 48.14 41.03
N ILE A 421 -47.10 48.69 40.06
CA ILE A 421 -47.43 48.52 38.63
C ILE A 421 -46.64 47.31 38.10
N PRO A 422 -47.28 46.30 37.48
CA PRO A 422 -46.58 45.09 37.05
C PRO A 422 -45.69 45.39 35.85
N ALA A 423 -44.39 45.13 36.00
CA ALA A 423 -43.43 45.16 34.91
C ALA A 423 -43.65 43.96 33.98
N VAL A 424 -43.96 44.22 32.71
CA VAL A 424 -43.83 43.22 31.64
C VAL A 424 -42.35 42.83 31.56
N LYS A 425 -42.01 41.64 32.08
CA LYS A 425 -40.68 41.03 31.97
C LYS A 425 -40.40 40.70 30.50
N ARG A 426 -39.68 41.57 29.80
CA ARG A 426 -38.93 41.14 28.61
C ARG A 426 -37.66 40.42 29.10
N PRO A 427 -37.39 39.16 28.73
CA PRO A 427 -36.20 38.47 29.19
C PRO A 427 -34.97 39.19 28.66
N ARG A 428 -34.24 39.87 29.56
CA ARG A 428 -32.90 40.41 29.28
C ARG A 428 -31.94 39.22 29.27
N VAL A 429 -31.51 38.81 28.08
CA VAL A 429 -30.42 37.84 27.95
C VAL A 429 -29.16 38.45 28.60
N PRO A 430 -28.56 37.82 29.62
CA PRO A 430 -27.39 38.36 30.30
C PRO A 430 -26.20 38.51 29.35
N ARG A 431 -25.39 39.56 29.52
CA ARG A 431 -24.19 39.79 28.70
C ARG A 431 -23.17 38.65 28.73
N TRP A 432 -23.16 37.86 29.81
CA TRP A 432 -22.35 36.65 29.88
C TRP A 432 -22.85 35.59 28.89
N VAL A 433 -24.17 35.48 28.63
CA VAL A 433 -24.75 34.56 27.63
C VAL A 433 -24.36 34.94 26.19
N THR A 434 -24.24 36.23 25.86
CA THR A 434 -23.77 36.66 24.53
C THR A 434 -22.25 36.53 24.35
N LEU A 435 -21.47 36.69 25.42
CA LEU A 435 -20.01 36.50 25.38
C LEU A 435 -19.63 35.03 25.46
N THR A 436 -20.38 34.22 26.22
CA THR A 436 -20.28 32.76 26.16
C THR A 436 -20.81 32.26 24.83
N ALA A 437 -21.84 32.83 24.21
CA ALA A 437 -22.25 32.44 22.85
C ALA A 437 -21.17 32.73 21.79
N ILE A 438 -20.48 33.89 21.85
CA ILE A 438 -19.36 34.17 20.93
C ILE A 438 -18.15 33.28 21.24
N GLY A 439 -17.85 33.06 22.52
CA GLY A 439 -16.79 32.14 22.95
C GLY A 439 -17.08 30.69 22.60
N VAL A 440 -18.34 30.25 22.71
CA VAL A 440 -18.82 28.92 22.33
C VAL A 440 -18.87 28.78 20.82
N VAL A 441 -19.29 29.79 20.05
CA VAL A 441 -19.23 29.76 18.58
C VAL A 441 -17.77 29.74 18.11
N SER A 442 -16.87 30.48 18.76
CA SER A 442 -15.44 30.46 18.43
C SER A 442 -14.80 29.13 18.81
N ALA A 443 -15.12 28.58 19.99
CA ALA A 443 -14.69 27.25 20.41
C ALA A 443 -15.30 26.15 19.54
N PHE A 444 -16.53 26.31 19.07
CA PHE A 444 -17.21 25.39 18.15
C PHE A 444 -16.61 25.49 16.76
N LEU A 445 -16.19 26.67 16.28
CA LEU A 445 -15.47 26.82 15.02
C LEU A 445 -14.05 26.25 15.10
N VAL A 446 -13.36 26.39 16.23
CA VAL A 446 -12.05 25.77 16.46
C VAL A 446 -12.20 24.25 16.60
N ALA A 447 -13.23 23.77 17.31
CA ALA A 447 -13.56 22.36 17.43
C ALA A 447 -14.05 21.77 16.11
N LEU A 448 -14.80 22.52 15.29
CA LEU A 448 -15.26 22.12 13.96
C LEU A 448 -14.09 22.12 12.98
N ALA A 449 -13.18 23.10 13.04
CA ALA A 449 -11.94 23.07 12.26
C ALA A 449 -11.06 21.88 12.69
N GLY A 450 -10.92 21.64 14.00
CA GLY A 450 -10.24 20.46 14.54
C GLY A 450 -10.92 19.15 14.14
N PHE A 451 -12.24 19.09 14.11
CA PHE A 451 -13.04 17.94 13.71
C PHE A 451 -13.00 17.71 12.20
N LEU A 452 -13.00 18.76 11.37
CA LEU A 452 -12.84 18.67 9.93
C LEU A 452 -11.40 18.24 9.56
N LEU A 453 -10.39 18.71 10.31
CA LEU A 453 -9.02 18.22 10.21
C LEU A 453 -8.91 16.75 10.65
N PHE A 454 -9.56 16.36 11.75
CA PHE A 454 -9.61 14.98 12.21
C PHE A 454 -10.35 14.09 11.21
N ARG A 455 -11.49 14.52 10.68
CA ARG A 455 -12.26 13.83 9.63
C ARG A 455 -11.44 13.68 8.35
N SER A 456 -10.70 14.72 7.93
CA SER A 456 -9.77 14.64 6.80
C SER A 456 -8.58 13.69 7.05
N MET A 457 -8.21 13.44 8.31
CA MET A 457 -7.19 12.46 8.68
C MET A 457 -7.75 11.03 8.79
N VAL A 458 -9.06 10.87 8.95
CA VAL A 458 -9.74 9.58 9.19
C VAL A 458 -10.52 9.08 7.96
N GLN A 459 -10.83 9.92 6.97
CA GLN A 459 -11.49 9.47 5.74
C GLN A 459 -10.53 8.63 4.87
N PRO A 460 -10.90 7.39 4.48
CA PRO A 460 -10.25 6.71 3.37
C PRO A 460 -10.50 7.51 2.07
N PRO A 461 -9.60 7.44 1.08
CA PRO A 461 -9.74 8.23 -0.14
C PRO A 461 -11.07 7.93 -0.84
N GLU A 462 -11.92 8.95 -0.97
CA GLU A 462 -13.11 8.87 -1.83
C GLU A 462 -12.65 8.64 -3.26
N GLY A 463 -13.10 7.53 -3.86
CA GLY A 463 -12.87 7.22 -5.26
C GLY A 463 -13.47 8.32 -6.15
N ASN A 464 -12.68 8.81 -7.10
CA ASN A 464 -13.16 9.77 -8.09
C ASN A 464 -14.40 9.21 -8.82
N PRO A 465 -15.42 10.04 -9.11
CA PRO A 465 -16.46 9.64 -10.05
C PRO A 465 -15.85 9.37 -11.43
N PRO A 466 -16.42 8.43 -12.21
CA PRO A 466 -15.86 8.05 -13.50
C PRO A 466 -15.81 9.24 -14.44
N LEU A 467 -14.64 9.46 -15.03
CA LEU A 467 -14.43 10.39 -16.14
C LEU A 467 -15.29 9.94 -17.32
N THR A 468 -16.30 10.73 -17.66
CA THR A 468 -17.03 10.60 -18.92
C THR A 468 -16.11 11.08 -20.04
N PRO A 469 -15.76 10.24 -21.04
CA PRO A 469 -14.99 10.73 -22.17
C PRO A 469 -15.88 11.60 -23.06
N THR A 470 -15.49 12.85 -23.24
CA THR A 470 -15.99 13.73 -24.30
C THR A 470 -15.63 13.11 -25.66
N PRO A 471 -16.58 12.92 -26.59
CA PRO A 471 -16.27 12.37 -27.91
C PRO A 471 -15.41 13.35 -28.72
N GLN A 472 -14.23 12.90 -29.12
CA GLN A 472 -13.37 13.59 -30.07
C GLN A 472 -13.81 13.15 -31.48
N GLU A 473 -14.32 14.10 -32.26
CA GLU A 473 -14.77 13.90 -33.63
C GLU A 473 -13.56 13.69 -34.56
N SER A 474 -13.64 12.73 -35.47
CA SER A 474 -12.67 12.48 -36.54
C SER A 474 -13.40 12.00 -37.80
N PRO A 475 -12.86 12.25 -39.01
CA PRO A 475 -13.65 12.64 -40.18
C PRO A 475 -14.33 11.47 -40.90
N LYS A 476 -15.50 11.75 -41.49
CA LYS A 476 -16.28 10.83 -42.32
C LYS A 476 -15.60 10.62 -43.69
N GLU A 477 -15.37 9.36 -44.04
CA GLU A 477 -15.07 8.93 -45.41
C GLU A 477 -16.24 8.11 -45.95
N ASN A 478 -16.69 8.46 -47.15
CA ASN A 478 -17.90 7.97 -47.82
C ASN A 478 -17.66 6.64 -48.54
N LEU A 479 -18.55 5.66 -48.34
CA LEU A 479 -18.80 4.56 -49.29
C LEU A 479 -20.32 4.28 -49.44
N PRO A 480 -20.76 3.74 -50.60
CA PRO A 480 -22.13 3.88 -51.12
C PRO A 480 -23.12 2.80 -50.63
N PRO A 481 -24.44 2.93 -50.92
CA PRO A 481 -25.50 2.22 -50.21
C PRO A 481 -25.81 0.83 -50.80
N ALA A 482 -26.16 -0.11 -49.92
CA ALA A 482 -26.87 -1.34 -50.29
C ALA A 482 -28.26 -1.36 -49.63
N GLN A 483 -29.25 -1.70 -50.44
CA GLN A 483 -30.70 -1.64 -50.22
C GLN A 483 -31.24 -2.99 -49.64
N PRO A 484 -32.54 -3.15 -49.36
CA PRO A 484 -33.08 -3.52 -48.04
C PRO A 484 -33.47 -5.00 -47.88
N ALA A 485 -33.52 -5.46 -46.62
CA ALA A 485 -34.07 -6.76 -46.24
C ALA A 485 -35.59 -6.69 -46.03
N THR A 486 -36.28 -7.71 -46.54
CA THR A 486 -37.72 -7.98 -46.46
C THR A 486 -38.19 -8.47 -45.07
N SER A 487 -39.48 -8.26 -44.85
CA SER A 487 -40.31 -8.39 -43.65
C SER A 487 -40.62 -9.82 -43.11
N THR A 488 -40.61 -9.96 -41.76
CA THR A 488 -41.70 -10.42 -40.83
C THR A 488 -42.40 -11.78 -41.11
N PRO A 489 -42.75 -12.67 -40.13
CA PRO A 489 -43.46 -12.33 -38.89
C PRO A 489 -43.22 -13.12 -37.58
N SER A 490 -43.87 -12.57 -36.56
CA SER A 490 -43.86 -12.80 -35.11
C SER A 490 -44.73 -13.97 -34.62
N VAL A 491 -44.59 -14.28 -33.31
CA VAL A 491 -45.52 -14.93 -32.33
C VAL A 491 -44.88 -16.14 -31.61
N PRO A 492 -45.06 -16.39 -30.29
CA PRO A 492 -45.43 -15.51 -29.15
C PRO A 492 -44.42 -15.56 -27.98
N ALA A 493 -44.54 -14.56 -27.09
CA ALA A 493 -43.86 -14.50 -25.81
C ALA A 493 -44.24 -15.69 -24.89
N ALA A 494 -43.28 -16.60 -24.69
CA ALA A 494 -43.21 -17.43 -23.50
C ALA A 494 -42.24 -16.76 -22.51
N ALA A 495 -42.67 -16.67 -21.25
CA ALA A 495 -41.96 -16.05 -20.15
C ALA A 495 -40.49 -16.49 -20.11
N THR A 496 -39.59 -15.60 -20.52
CA THR A 496 -38.17 -15.73 -20.22
C THR A 496 -37.99 -15.16 -18.83
N THR A 497 -37.90 -16.04 -17.84
CA THR A 497 -37.25 -15.73 -16.59
C THR A 497 -35.89 -15.13 -16.93
N THR A 498 -35.69 -13.85 -16.62
CA THR A 498 -34.36 -13.24 -16.58
C THR A 498 -33.47 -14.16 -15.77
N PRO A 499 -32.44 -14.80 -16.34
CA PRO A 499 -31.46 -15.50 -15.53
C PRO A 499 -30.80 -14.44 -14.67
N ALA A 500 -30.94 -14.59 -13.35
CA ALA A 500 -30.10 -13.93 -12.39
C ALA A 500 -28.64 -14.12 -12.82
N VAL A 501 -27.88 -13.01 -12.79
CA VAL A 501 -26.44 -12.91 -13.06
C VAL A 501 -25.74 -14.18 -12.58
N GLY A 502 -25.37 -15.04 -13.54
CA GLY A 502 -24.89 -16.38 -13.26
C GLY A 502 -23.57 -16.34 -12.51
N ALA A 503 -23.55 -16.93 -11.32
CA ALA A 503 -22.33 -17.33 -10.64
C ALA A 503 -21.52 -18.22 -11.59
N LEU A 504 -20.28 -17.84 -11.89
CA LEU A 504 -19.36 -18.68 -12.64
C LEU A 504 -19.20 -20.01 -11.90
N ALA A 505 -19.35 -21.14 -12.59
CA ALA A 505 -19.20 -22.45 -11.97
C ALA A 505 -17.76 -22.63 -11.46
N LYS A 506 -17.59 -23.28 -10.29
CA LYS A 506 -16.30 -23.39 -9.58
C LYS A 506 -15.20 -24.05 -10.43
N ASP A 507 -15.58 -24.96 -11.30
CA ASP A 507 -14.70 -25.69 -12.22
C ASP A 507 -14.28 -24.88 -13.46
N ALA A 508 -15.01 -23.81 -13.80
CA ALA A 508 -14.69 -22.90 -14.89
C ALA A 508 -13.99 -21.61 -14.42
N MET A 509 -13.83 -21.42 -13.10
CA MET A 509 -13.25 -20.22 -12.52
C MET A 509 -11.73 -20.28 -12.44
N ILE A 510 -11.06 -19.30 -13.05
CA ILE A 510 -9.59 -19.19 -13.04
C ILE A 510 -9.16 -18.46 -11.77
N VAL A 511 -8.54 -19.19 -10.84
CA VAL A 511 -8.09 -18.67 -9.54
C VAL A 511 -6.57 -18.70 -9.45
N SER A 512 -5.99 -17.57 -9.05
CA SER A 512 -4.55 -17.46 -8.78
C SER A 512 -4.29 -17.25 -7.30
N VAL A 513 -3.46 -18.09 -6.70
CA VAL A 513 -3.07 -18.07 -5.29
C VAL A 513 -1.64 -17.58 -5.18
N LEU A 514 -1.45 -16.38 -4.64
CA LEU A 514 -0.17 -15.72 -4.50
C LEU A 514 0.31 -15.77 -3.05
N ASN A 515 1.52 -16.26 -2.84
CA ASN A 515 2.15 -16.32 -1.52
C ASN A 515 2.79 -14.98 -1.17
N GLY A 516 2.16 -14.24 -0.25
CA GLY A 516 2.70 -13.04 0.38
C GLY A 516 3.03 -13.22 1.86
N SER A 517 3.11 -14.47 2.34
CA SER A 517 3.29 -14.78 3.78
C SER A 517 4.76 -14.93 4.18
N GLY A 518 5.63 -15.23 3.20
CA GLY A 518 7.02 -15.65 3.43
C GLY A 518 7.18 -17.13 3.83
N ILE A 519 6.08 -17.87 4.00
CA ILE A 519 6.10 -19.30 4.34
C ILE A 519 6.19 -20.13 3.05
N ALA A 520 7.28 -20.88 2.88
CA ALA A 520 7.47 -21.74 1.72
C ALA A 520 6.33 -22.78 1.59
N GLY A 521 5.80 -22.94 0.38
CA GLY A 521 4.76 -23.94 0.08
C GLY A 521 3.33 -23.55 0.44
N LEU A 522 3.09 -22.42 1.11
CA LEU A 522 1.75 -22.04 1.58
C LEU A 522 0.72 -21.86 0.45
N ALA A 523 1.11 -21.22 -0.66
CA ALA A 523 0.22 -21.09 -1.83
C ALA A 523 -0.12 -22.45 -2.46
N GLY A 524 0.82 -23.40 -2.46
CA GLY A 524 0.56 -24.77 -2.92
C GLY A 524 -0.48 -25.47 -2.03
N ALA A 525 -0.32 -25.39 -0.71
CA ALA A 525 -1.27 -25.98 0.23
C ALA A 525 -2.69 -25.40 0.08
N VAL A 526 -2.80 -24.09 -0.14
CA VAL A 526 -4.11 -23.45 -0.37
C VAL A 526 -4.69 -23.81 -1.74
N VAL A 527 -3.86 -24.01 -2.76
CA VAL A 527 -4.31 -24.56 -4.05
C VAL A 527 -4.91 -25.96 -3.87
N ASP A 528 -4.30 -26.81 -3.05
CA ASP A 528 -4.84 -28.16 -2.79
C ASP A 528 -6.18 -28.10 -2.03
N GLU A 529 -6.33 -27.17 -1.08
CA GLU A 529 -7.61 -26.92 -0.39
C GLU A 529 -8.72 -26.45 -1.34
N LEU A 530 -8.39 -25.52 -2.24
CA LEU A 530 -9.34 -25.05 -3.25
C LEU A 530 -9.68 -26.15 -4.25
N ARG A 531 -8.72 -27.01 -4.60
CA ARG A 531 -8.97 -28.18 -5.46
C ARG A 531 -9.94 -29.16 -4.80
N ALA A 532 -9.77 -29.41 -3.49
CA ALA A 532 -10.70 -30.22 -2.71
C ALA A 532 -12.11 -29.58 -2.61
N ALA A 533 -12.20 -28.25 -2.64
CA ALA A 533 -13.46 -27.50 -2.65
C ALA A 533 -14.13 -27.42 -4.04
N GLY A 534 -13.55 -28.04 -5.07
CA GLY A 534 -14.13 -28.18 -6.41
C GLY A 534 -13.63 -27.18 -7.46
N TYR A 535 -12.63 -26.36 -7.16
CA TYR A 535 -12.00 -25.47 -8.15
C TYR A 535 -10.98 -26.24 -9.00
N ARG A 536 -10.96 -26.00 -10.32
CA ARG A 536 -10.10 -26.76 -11.26
C ARG A 536 -8.98 -25.93 -11.89
N GLU A 537 -9.26 -24.70 -12.29
CA GLU A 537 -8.28 -23.81 -12.91
C GLU A 537 -7.52 -22.99 -11.85
N LEU A 538 -6.54 -23.63 -11.20
CA LEU A 538 -5.79 -23.06 -10.07
C LEU A 538 -4.32 -22.84 -10.43
N SER A 539 -3.76 -21.68 -10.08
CA SER A 539 -2.32 -21.41 -10.17
C SER A 539 -1.76 -20.97 -8.82
N ALA A 540 -0.54 -21.41 -8.49
CA ALA A 540 0.20 -20.91 -7.33
C ALA A 540 1.35 -20.01 -7.80
N GLY A 541 1.59 -18.91 -7.10
CA GLY A 541 2.67 -17.98 -7.38
C GLY A 541 3.15 -17.26 -6.14
N ASN A 542 4.06 -16.31 -6.31
CA ASN A 542 4.48 -15.41 -5.25
C ASN A 542 3.81 -14.05 -5.44
N ALA A 543 3.45 -13.41 -4.34
CA ALA A 543 2.93 -12.04 -4.38
C ALA A 543 4.08 -11.04 -4.53
N ASP A 544 3.76 -9.85 -5.06
CA ASP A 544 4.75 -8.76 -5.26
C ASP A 544 5.30 -8.17 -3.94
N ALA A 545 4.75 -8.60 -2.80
CA ALA A 545 5.17 -8.17 -1.46
C ALA A 545 4.86 -9.25 -0.41
N PHE A 546 5.56 -9.20 0.73
CA PHE A 546 5.36 -10.13 1.86
C PHE A 546 4.71 -9.47 3.10
N SER A 547 4.14 -8.28 2.94
CA SER A 547 3.60 -7.46 4.02
C SER A 547 2.08 -7.59 4.19
N TYR A 548 1.48 -8.65 3.65
CA TYR A 548 0.04 -8.86 3.73
C TYR A 548 -0.33 -9.47 5.09
N GLU A 549 -1.30 -8.86 5.77
CA GLU A 549 -1.92 -9.41 6.97
C GLU A 549 -3.25 -10.08 6.60
N GLY A 550 -3.43 -11.36 6.95
CA GLY A 550 -4.62 -12.12 6.56
C GLY A 550 -4.62 -12.51 5.08
N ALA A 551 -5.80 -12.76 4.50
CA ALA A 551 -5.92 -13.10 3.08
C ALA A 551 -6.65 -12.00 2.29
N THR A 552 -6.10 -11.56 1.16
CA THR A 552 -6.75 -10.60 0.26
C THR A 552 -7.30 -11.32 -0.95
N ILE A 553 -8.59 -11.19 -1.23
CA ILE A 553 -9.29 -11.81 -2.37
C ILE A 553 -9.70 -10.70 -3.33
N ARG A 554 -9.02 -10.61 -4.46
CA ARG A 554 -9.32 -9.68 -5.54
C ARG A 554 -10.16 -10.39 -6.59
N TYR A 555 -11.24 -9.78 -7.08
CA TYR A 555 -12.14 -10.43 -8.03
C TYR A 555 -12.64 -9.45 -9.11
N ARG A 556 -13.00 -9.98 -10.27
CA ARG A 556 -13.58 -9.20 -11.38
C ARG A 556 -14.98 -8.65 -11.01
N PRO A 557 -15.38 -7.47 -11.51
CA PRO A 557 -16.75 -6.97 -11.36
C PRO A 557 -17.79 -8.03 -11.71
N GLY A 558 -18.77 -8.21 -10.81
CA GLY A 558 -19.83 -9.22 -10.94
C GLY A 558 -19.55 -10.59 -10.30
N LEU A 559 -18.34 -10.86 -9.79
CA LEU A 559 -17.96 -12.16 -9.18
C LEU A 559 -17.85 -12.13 -7.65
N ARG A 560 -18.52 -11.18 -6.99
CA ARG A 560 -18.47 -11.04 -5.53
C ARG A 560 -18.90 -12.31 -4.78
N GLY A 561 -19.97 -12.98 -5.24
CA GLY A 561 -20.42 -14.23 -4.62
C GLY A 561 -19.38 -15.35 -4.67
N ALA A 562 -18.64 -15.46 -5.77
CA ALA A 562 -17.55 -16.43 -5.90
C ALA A 562 -16.35 -16.09 -5.00
N ALA A 563 -16.07 -14.80 -4.80
CA ALA A 563 -15.05 -14.35 -3.85
C ALA A 563 -15.41 -14.67 -2.40
N GLU A 564 -16.69 -14.57 -2.03
CA GLU A 564 -17.21 -14.96 -0.71
C GLU A 564 -17.20 -16.49 -0.50
N ASP A 565 -17.44 -17.28 -1.55
CA ASP A 565 -17.28 -18.73 -1.53
C ASP A 565 -15.81 -19.14 -1.28
N VAL A 566 -14.88 -18.52 -2.01
CA VAL A 566 -13.43 -18.70 -1.80
C VAL A 566 -13.04 -18.29 -0.38
N GLN A 567 -13.56 -17.16 0.12
CA GLN A 567 -13.33 -16.72 1.49
C GLN A 567 -13.74 -17.79 2.51
N THR A 568 -14.89 -18.45 2.28
CA THR A 568 -15.40 -19.49 3.16
C THR A 568 -14.48 -20.69 3.25
N VAL A 569 -13.87 -21.11 2.13
CA VAL A 569 -12.86 -22.19 2.13
C VAL A 569 -11.64 -21.80 2.96
N LEU A 570 -11.20 -20.54 2.86
CA LEU A 570 -9.99 -20.05 3.53
C LEU A 570 -10.17 -19.69 5.01
N ARG A 571 -11.42 -19.64 5.53
CA ARG A 571 -11.71 -19.34 6.94
C ARG A 571 -11.10 -20.34 7.92
N VAL A 572 -10.72 -21.53 7.43
CA VAL A 572 -9.97 -22.52 8.22
C VAL A 572 -8.59 -22.00 8.63
N ARG A 573 -8.03 -21.05 7.87
CA ARG A 573 -6.62 -20.62 7.97
C ARG A 573 -6.44 -19.13 8.27
N TYR A 574 -7.46 -18.32 8.00
CA TYR A 574 -7.41 -16.87 8.18
C TYR A 574 -8.70 -16.37 8.83
N GLU A 575 -8.57 -15.43 9.77
CA GLU A 575 -9.70 -14.71 10.36
C GLU A 575 -9.93 -13.35 9.68
N LYS A 576 -8.86 -12.72 9.19
CA LYS A 576 -8.88 -11.43 8.51
C LYS A 576 -8.88 -11.61 7.00
N PHE A 577 -9.88 -11.00 6.34
CA PHE A 577 -10.00 -10.99 4.90
C PHE A 577 -10.21 -9.59 4.35
N THR A 578 -9.60 -9.30 3.20
CA THR A 578 -9.87 -8.10 2.41
C THR A 578 -10.43 -8.51 1.06
N LEU A 579 -11.64 -8.05 0.71
CA LEU A 579 -12.26 -8.31 -0.59
C LEU A 579 -12.15 -7.05 -1.47
N GLU A 580 -11.50 -7.17 -2.63
CA GLU A 580 -11.30 -6.04 -3.55
C GLU A 580 -11.89 -6.35 -4.93
N GLU A 581 -12.91 -5.59 -5.33
CA GLU A 581 -13.39 -5.63 -6.72
C GLU A 581 -12.43 -4.83 -7.61
N LYS A 582 -11.85 -5.47 -8.62
CA LYS A 582 -10.87 -4.84 -9.51
C LYS A 582 -11.01 -5.38 -10.93
N ALA A 583 -11.01 -4.47 -11.91
CA ALA A 583 -10.88 -4.84 -13.31
C ALA A 583 -9.48 -5.47 -13.53
N MET A 584 -9.44 -6.78 -13.70
CA MET A 584 -8.20 -7.55 -13.91
C MET A 584 -7.77 -7.43 -15.37
N THR A 585 -6.49 -7.11 -15.61
CA THR A 585 -5.87 -7.08 -16.95
C THR A 585 -5.36 -8.46 -17.38
N THR A 586 -5.42 -9.45 -16.48
CA THR A 586 -5.09 -10.87 -16.72
C THR A 586 -6.37 -11.69 -16.89
N THR A 587 -6.29 -12.88 -17.49
CA THR A 587 -7.40 -13.83 -17.67
C THR A 587 -7.95 -14.42 -16.36
N THR A 588 -7.39 -14.03 -15.21
CA THR A 588 -7.79 -14.52 -13.88
C THR A 588 -9.10 -13.90 -13.43
N ASP A 589 -9.99 -14.72 -12.85
CA ASP A 589 -11.28 -14.31 -12.32
C ASP A 589 -11.18 -13.89 -10.85
N VAL A 590 -10.37 -14.62 -10.07
CA VAL A 590 -10.10 -14.36 -8.64
C VAL A 590 -8.61 -14.50 -8.33
N VAL A 591 -8.01 -13.49 -7.70
CA VAL A 591 -6.62 -13.52 -7.21
C VAL A 591 -6.63 -13.48 -5.68
N ILE A 592 -6.09 -14.52 -5.06
CA ILE A 592 -5.98 -14.69 -3.61
C ILE A 592 -4.54 -14.39 -3.24
N ILE A 593 -4.31 -13.41 -2.37
CA ILE A 593 -3.00 -13.06 -1.83
C ILE A 593 -2.96 -13.47 -0.37
N LEU A 594 -2.10 -14.44 -0.07
CA LEU A 594 -1.97 -15.04 1.25
C LEU A 594 -0.94 -14.28 2.08
N GLY A 595 -1.37 -13.64 3.16
CA GLY A 595 -0.51 -13.09 4.20
C GLY A 595 -0.12 -14.13 5.24
N LYS A 596 0.44 -13.70 6.36
CA LYS A 596 0.77 -14.63 7.46
C LYS A 596 -0.52 -15.25 8.02
N PRO A 597 -0.64 -16.59 8.08
CA PRO A 597 -1.79 -17.26 8.67
C PRO A 597 -1.82 -17.00 10.17
N VAL A 598 -3.01 -17.09 10.77
CA VAL A 598 -3.13 -17.09 12.24
C VAL A 598 -2.51 -18.41 12.70
N THR A 599 -1.40 -18.37 13.43
CA THR A 599 -0.85 -19.57 14.07
C THR A 599 -1.92 -20.13 15.01
N PRO A 600 -2.28 -21.43 14.90
CA PRO A 600 -3.08 -22.07 15.94
C PRO A 600 -2.34 -22.08 17.28
#